data_AF-K1XWY4-F1
#
_entry.id   AF-K1XWY4-F1
#
_cell.length_a   1.000
_cell.length_b   1.000
_cell.length_c   1.000
_cell.angle_alpha   90.00
_cell.angle_beta   90.00
_cell.angle_gamma   90.00
#
_symmetry.space_group_name_H-M   'P 1'
#
loop_
_entity.id
_entity.type
_entity.pdbx_description
1 polymer ?
#
loop_
_entity_poly.entity_id
_entity_poly.type
_entity_poly.pdbx_seq_one_letter_code
_entity_poly.pdbx_strand_id
1 'polypeptide(L)'
;MNEAKLQLEAKEISKKVFNELEHTLTKQIDSLDEEYVRMKELLKALKESTVIGELDYRIVYEKFPHVFKGGTGAEHIRTLLERVDIKKFISENQKELKSAPKSKQKKILQKLKLASSLFKSNQRPENFILEALQILPPDLRPMIQLDGGRYASSDLNDLYRRVINRNNRLRKLMELGAPDVILKNEKRMLQEAVDMLLNGDVRSNR
;
A
#
# COMPACT_ATOMS: atom_id res chain seq x y z
N MET A 1 -31.25 -16.29 -27.10
CA MET A 1 -32.51 -17.04 -26.82
C MET A 1 -33.56 -16.86 -27.89
N ASN A 2 -33.92 -15.63 -28.31
CA ASN A 2 -34.94 -15.43 -29.35
C ASN A 2 -34.52 -15.99 -30.73
N GLU A 3 -33.29 -15.76 -31.18
CA GLU A 3 -32.79 -16.34 -32.46
C GLU A 3 -32.71 -17.87 -32.44
N ALA A 4 -32.21 -18.46 -31.35
CA ALA A 4 -32.12 -19.92 -31.21
C ALA A 4 -33.51 -20.59 -31.13
N LYS A 5 -34.51 -19.92 -30.54
CA LYS A 5 -35.91 -20.36 -30.56
C LYS A 5 -36.50 -20.28 -31.97
N LEU A 6 -36.25 -19.20 -32.69
CA LEU A 6 -36.67 -19.02 -34.08
C LEU A 6 -36.05 -20.08 -35.01
N GLN A 7 -34.79 -20.46 -34.81
CA GLN A 7 -34.11 -21.51 -35.59
C GLN A 7 -34.58 -22.94 -35.24
N LEU A 8 -34.98 -23.18 -33.98
CA LEU A 8 -35.65 -24.42 -33.58
C LEU A 8 -37.05 -24.52 -34.21
N GLU A 9 -37.81 -23.42 -34.22
CA GLU A 9 -39.13 -23.31 -34.85
C GLU A 9 -39.03 -23.45 -36.39
N ALA A 10 -37.94 -22.97 -36.99
CA ALA A 10 -37.60 -23.18 -38.40
C ALA A 10 -37.06 -24.60 -38.73
N LYS A 11 -36.93 -25.50 -37.73
CA LYS A 11 -36.36 -26.86 -37.84
C LYS A 11 -34.90 -26.95 -38.30
N GLU A 12 -34.16 -25.84 -38.28
CA GLU A 12 -32.74 -25.81 -38.69
C GLU A 12 -31.82 -26.44 -37.65
N ILE A 13 -32.28 -26.54 -36.39
CA ILE A 13 -31.50 -27.06 -35.26
C ILE A 13 -32.26 -28.19 -34.56
N SER A 14 -31.55 -29.26 -34.18
CA SER A 14 -32.14 -30.37 -33.42
C SER A 14 -32.51 -29.96 -32.00
N LYS A 15 -33.65 -30.47 -31.50
CA LYS A 15 -34.16 -30.24 -30.13
C LYS A 15 -33.13 -30.57 -29.04
N LYS A 16 -32.21 -31.51 -29.30
CA LYS A 16 -31.07 -31.82 -28.40
C LYS A 16 -30.05 -30.68 -28.34
N VAL A 17 -29.67 -30.13 -29.49
CA VAL A 17 -28.68 -29.04 -29.60
C VAL A 17 -29.22 -27.77 -28.95
N PHE A 18 -30.52 -27.47 -29.13
CA PHE A 18 -31.16 -26.34 -28.46
C PHE A 18 -31.14 -26.48 -26.92
N ASN A 19 -31.45 -27.65 -26.38
CA ASN A 19 -31.42 -27.88 -24.94
C ASN A 19 -29.99 -27.81 -24.36
N GLU A 20 -28.98 -28.28 -25.08
CA GLU A 20 -27.57 -28.11 -24.68
C GLU A 20 -27.16 -26.63 -24.69
N LEU A 21 -27.64 -25.87 -25.67
CA LEU A 21 -27.37 -24.44 -25.80
C LEU A 21 -28.08 -23.62 -24.71
N GLU A 22 -29.33 -23.96 -24.38
CA GLU A 22 -30.02 -23.40 -23.20
C GLU A 22 -29.27 -23.74 -21.91
N HIS A 23 -28.85 -25.00 -21.74
CA HIS A 23 -28.17 -25.41 -20.52
C HIS A 23 -26.80 -24.72 -20.34
N THR A 24 -26.06 -24.50 -21.43
CA THR A 24 -24.81 -23.74 -21.40
C THR A 24 -25.02 -22.26 -21.13
N LEU A 25 -26.05 -21.64 -21.72
CA LEU A 25 -26.43 -20.25 -21.46
C LEU A 25 -26.88 -20.05 -20.00
N THR A 26 -27.70 -20.96 -19.46
CA THR A 26 -28.15 -20.88 -18.05
C THR A 26 -26.94 -21.00 -17.12
N LYS A 27 -26.02 -21.94 -17.36
CA LYS A 27 -24.76 -22.03 -16.60
C LYS A 27 -23.92 -20.75 -16.66
N GLN A 28 -23.86 -20.11 -17.83
CA GLN A 28 -23.17 -18.83 -17.97
C GLN A 28 -23.84 -17.71 -17.16
N ILE A 29 -25.17 -17.62 -17.19
CA ILE A 29 -25.93 -16.64 -16.40
C ILE A 29 -25.68 -16.87 -14.90
N ASP A 30 -25.80 -18.11 -14.44
CA ASP A 30 -25.56 -18.46 -13.02
C ASP A 30 -24.14 -18.05 -12.60
N SER A 31 -23.14 -18.33 -13.44
CA SER A 31 -21.75 -17.94 -13.16
C SER A 31 -21.54 -16.41 -13.11
N LEU A 32 -22.24 -15.67 -13.97
CA LEU A 32 -22.19 -14.21 -13.99
C LEU A 32 -22.87 -13.60 -12.76
N ASP A 33 -23.98 -14.20 -12.31
CA ASP A 33 -24.68 -13.77 -11.10
C ASP A 33 -23.81 -14.00 -9.85
N GLU A 34 -23.14 -15.15 -9.76
CA GLU A 34 -22.17 -15.43 -8.70
C GLU A 34 -21.01 -14.41 -8.69
N GLU A 35 -20.45 -14.10 -9.86
CA GLU A 35 -19.41 -13.07 -9.99
C GLU A 35 -19.91 -11.69 -9.56
N TYR A 36 -21.12 -11.31 -9.99
CA TYR A 36 -21.73 -10.02 -9.65
C TYR A 36 -21.92 -9.88 -8.14
N VAL A 37 -22.48 -10.90 -7.47
CA VAL A 37 -22.68 -10.92 -6.02
C VAL A 37 -21.33 -10.78 -5.32
N ARG A 38 -20.33 -11.57 -5.71
CA ARG A 38 -18.98 -11.50 -5.14
C ARG A 38 -18.38 -10.10 -5.28
N MET A 39 -18.45 -9.48 -6.45
CA MET A 39 -17.92 -8.14 -6.68
C MET A 39 -18.63 -7.08 -5.85
N LYS A 40 -19.95 -7.19 -5.73
CA LYS A 40 -20.77 -6.28 -4.91
C LYS A 40 -20.42 -6.39 -3.43
N GLU A 41 -20.17 -7.59 -2.94
CA GLU A 41 -19.71 -7.82 -1.57
C GLU A 41 -18.32 -7.25 -1.32
N LEU A 42 -17.37 -7.48 -2.24
CA LEU A 42 -16.04 -6.91 -2.15
C LEU A 42 -16.08 -5.38 -2.10
N LEU A 43 -16.84 -4.74 -2.98
CA LEU A 43 -17.01 -3.29 -2.99
C LEU A 43 -17.60 -2.76 -1.66
N LYS A 44 -18.59 -3.45 -1.10
CA LYS A 44 -19.18 -3.08 0.19
C LYS A 44 -18.24 -3.30 1.37
N ALA A 45 -17.35 -4.27 1.27
CA ALA A 45 -16.37 -4.58 2.29
C ALA A 45 -15.22 -3.57 2.34
N LEU A 46 -14.97 -2.83 1.24
CA LEU A 46 -13.95 -1.79 1.20
C LEU A 46 -14.28 -0.69 2.22
N LYS A 47 -13.37 -0.50 3.17
CA LYS A 47 -13.39 0.60 4.11
C LYS A 47 -12.03 1.29 4.08
N GLU A 48 -11.99 2.52 4.57
CA GLU A 48 -10.72 3.22 4.71
C GLU A 48 -9.77 2.41 5.61
N SER A 49 -8.49 2.37 5.23
CA SER A 49 -7.43 1.65 5.94
C SER A 49 -7.59 0.12 6.02
N THR A 50 -8.41 -0.51 5.16
CA THR A 50 -8.45 -1.97 5.06
C THR A 50 -7.27 -2.52 4.25
N VAL A 51 -6.70 -3.62 4.72
CA VAL A 51 -5.69 -4.38 3.98
C VAL A 51 -6.41 -5.42 3.13
N ILE A 52 -6.07 -5.46 1.85
CA ILE A 52 -6.61 -6.42 0.87
C ILE A 52 -5.47 -7.18 0.21
N GLY A 53 -5.74 -8.43 -0.19
CA GLY A 53 -4.77 -9.26 -0.88
C GLY A 53 -4.42 -8.71 -2.26
N GLU A 54 -3.27 -9.10 -2.81
CA GLU A 54 -2.81 -8.60 -4.12
C GLU A 54 -3.74 -9.01 -5.27
N LEU A 55 -4.25 -10.25 -5.23
CA LEU A 55 -5.23 -10.75 -6.19
C LEU A 55 -6.53 -9.95 -6.15
N ASP A 56 -7.09 -9.76 -4.95
CA ASP A 56 -8.33 -8.99 -4.76
C ASP A 56 -8.13 -7.53 -5.16
N TYR A 57 -7.00 -6.91 -4.80
CA TYR A 57 -6.67 -5.56 -5.22
C TYR A 57 -6.63 -5.43 -6.75
N ARG A 58 -6.00 -6.39 -7.46
CA ARG A 58 -5.94 -6.36 -8.92
C ARG A 58 -7.33 -6.43 -9.53
N ILE A 59 -8.17 -7.36 -9.07
CA ILE A 59 -9.55 -7.52 -9.58
C ILE A 59 -10.36 -6.25 -9.37
N VAL A 60 -10.32 -5.68 -8.18
CA VAL A 60 -11.09 -4.47 -7.85
C VAL A 60 -10.52 -3.26 -8.57
N TYR A 61 -9.20 -3.14 -8.73
CA TYR A 61 -8.56 -2.04 -9.45
C TYR A 61 -8.86 -2.07 -10.96
N GLU A 62 -8.86 -3.26 -11.58
CA GLU A 62 -9.22 -3.42 -12.99
C GLU A 62 -10.70 -3.09 -13.25
N LYS A 63 -11.61 -3.53 -12.37
CA LYS A 63 -13.05 -3.30 -12.55
C LYS A 63 -13.52 -1.92 -12.08
N PHE A 64 -12.89 -1.35 -11.04
CA PHE A 64 -13.36 -0.14 -10.35
C PHE A 64 -12.24 0.87 -10.03
N PRO A 65 -11.44 1.31 -11.02
CA PRO A 65 -10.29 2.20 -10.80
C PRO A 65 -10.68 3.58 -10.24
N HIS A 66 -11.92 4.02 -10.47
CA HIS A 66 -12.40 5.34 -10.03
C HIS A 66 -13.05 5.34 -8.65
N VAL A 67 -13.33 4.16 -8.07
CA VAL A 67 -14.09 4.04 -6.81
C VAL A 67 -13.20 4.21 -5.59
N PHE A 68 -11.94 3.78 -5.67
CA PHE A 68 -11.00 3.85 -4.56
C PHE A 68 -9.60 4.22 -5.05
N LYS A 69 -8.81 4.79 -4.14
CA LYS A 69 -7.37 4.98 -4.33
C LYS A 69 -6.67 4.14 -3.28
N GLY A 70 -5.85 3.20 -3.72
CA GLY A 70 -5.09 2.33 -2.85
C GLY A 70 -3.83 1.85 -3.53
N GLY A 71 -2.90 1.34 -2.73
CA GLY A 71 -1.64 0.80 -3.21
C GLY A 71 -0.74 0.46 -2.04
N THR A 72 0.51 0.18 -2.33
CA THR A 72 1.48 -0.34 -1.35
C THR A 72 2.55 0.70 -1.04
N GLY A 73 3.17 0.58 0.13
CA GLY A 73 4.35 1.36 0.52
C GLY A 73 4.03 2.66 1.27
N ALA A 74 5.10 3.40 1.56
CA ALA A 74 5.05 4.58 2.43
C ALA A 74 4.21 5.74 1.87
N GLU A 75 4.12 5.86 0.55
CA GLU A 75 3.35 6.91 -0.15
C GLU A 75 1.84 6.85 0.19
N HIS A 76 1.28 5.65 0.22
CA HIS A 76 -0.12 5.44 0.57
C HIS A 76 -0.37 5.65 2.07
N ILE A 77 0.61 5.28 2.92
CA ILE A 77 0.55 5.57 4.36
C ILE A 77 0.56 7.09 4.58
N ARG A 78 1.42 7.83 3.88
CA ARG A 78 1.45 9.31 3.95
C ARG A 78 0.10 9.91 3.57
N THR A 79 -0.49 9.45 2.46
CA THR A 79 -1.81 9.92 2.00
C THR A 79 -2.91 9.65 3.04
N LEU A 80 -2.85 8.52 3.76
CA LEU A 80 -3.77 8.25 4.86
C LEU A 80 -3.53 9.18 6.05
N LEU A 81 -2.27 9.41 6.41
CA LEU A 81 -1.88 10.29 7.52
C LEU A 81 -2.25 11.75 7.27
N GLU A 82 -2.17 12.24 6.03
CA GLU A 82 -2.60 13.59 5.63
C GLU A 82 -4.09 13.85 5.88
N ARG A 83 -4.92 12.80 5.84
CA ARG A 83 -6.37 12.90 6.09
C ARG A 83 -6.72 12.89 7.58
N VAL A 84 -5.76 12.63 8.46
CA VAL A 84 -6.00 12.51 9.90
C VAL A 84 -6.16 13.88 10.53
N ASP A 85 -7.37 14.20 10.97
CA ASP A 85 -7.63 15.34 11.84
C ASP A 85 -7.35 14.94 13.31
N ILE A 86 -6.22 15.41 13.83
CA ILE A 86 -5.79 15.13 15.21
C ILE A 86 -6.84 15.59 16.24
N LYS A 87 -7.53 16.72 16.01
CA LYS A 87 -8.53 17.24 16.96
C LYS A 87 -9.73 16.30 17.04
N LYS A 88 -10.24 15.87 15.89
CA LYS A 88 -11.34 14.88 15.82
C LYS A 88 -10.91 13.57 16.47
N PHE A 89 -9.73 13.07 16.13
CA PHE A 89 -9.18 11.83 16.69
C PHE A 89 -9.10 11.87 18.22
N ILE A 90 -8.62 12.98 18.82
CA ILE A 90 -8.58 13.14 20.27
C ILE A 90 -9.99 13.10 20.86
N SER A 91 -10.94 13.85 20.27
CA SER A 91 -12.31 13.93 20.78
C SER A 91 -13.04 12.57 20.74
N GLU A 92 -12.84 11.79 19.68
CA GLU A 92 -13.43 10.46 19.52
C GLU A 92 -12.84 9.46 20.52
N ASN A 93 -11.51 9.43 20.65
CA ASN A 93 -10.84 8.53 21.59
C ASN A 93 -11.14 8.90 23.05
N GLN A 94 -11.38 10.18 23.37
CA GLN A 94 -11.84 10.59 24.71
C GLN A 94 -13.25 10.10 25.02
N LYS A 95 -14.16 10.12 24.03
CA LYS A 95 -15.51 9.54 24.18
C LYS A 95 -15.42 8.02 24.35
N GLU A 96 -14.63 7.34 23.52
CA GLU A 96 -14.43 5.90 23.60
C GLU A 96 -13.85 5.49 24.96
N LEU A 97 -12.91 6.27 25.51
CA LEU A 97 -12.29 5.97 26.81
C LEU A 97 -13.31 5.90 27.95
N LYS A 98 -14.37 6.73 27.92
CA LYS A 98 -15.41 6.77 28.96
C LYS A 98 -16.27 5.51 28.97
N SER A 99 -16.55 4.92 27.80
CA SER A 99 -17.37 3.71 27.65
C SER A 99 -16.55 2.43 27.53
N ALA A 100 -15.24 2.51 27.33
CA ALA A 100 -14.39 1.35 27.07
C ALA A 100 -14.11 0.51 28.34
N PRO A 101 -14.04 -0.82 28.21
CA PRO A 101 -13.63 -1.70 29.29
C PRO A 101 -12.16 -1.47 29.67
N LYS A 102 -11.80 -1.76 30.93
CA LYS A 102 -10.43 -1.57 31.47
C LYS A 102 -9.32 -2.18 30.59
N SER A 103 -9.60 -3.31 29.93
CA SER A 103 -8.65 -3.96 29.00
C SER A 103 -8.27 -3.11 27.78
N LYS A 104 -9.18 -2.27 27.29
CA LYS A 104 -8.95 -1.37 26.15
C LYS A 104 -8.46 0.02 26.56
N GLN A 105 -8.79 0.47 27.77
CA GLN A 105 -8.44 1.80 28.28
C GLN A 105 -6.94 2.09 28.18
N LYS A 106 -6.06 1.12 28.51
CA LYS A 106 -4.60 1.31 28.42
C LYS A 106 -4.15 1.68 26.99
N LYS A 107 -4.68 1.00 25.97
CA LYS A 107 -4.36 1.27 24.56
C LYS A 107 -4.89 2.63 24.11
N ILE A 108 -6.11 2.98 24.51
CA ILE A 108 -6.73 4.29 24.19
C ILE A 108 -5.93 5.43 24.83
N LEU A 109 -5.50 5.28 26.09
CA LEU A 109 -4.67 6.26 26.78
C LEU A 109 -3.32 6.50 26.08
N GLN A 110 -2.67 5.44 25.58
CA GLN A 110 -1.43 5.58 24.81
C GLN A 110 -1.64 6.36 23.52
N LYS A 111 -2.72 6.07 22.77
CA LYS A 111 -3.10 6.81 21.56
C LYS A 111 -3.36 8.28 21.88
N LEU A 112 -4.14 8.56 22.92
CA LEU A 112 -4.44 9.93 23.37
C LEU A 112 -3.19 10.69 23.79
N LYS A 113 -2.25 10.04 24.48
CA LYS A 113 -0.98 10.66 24.87
C LYS A 113 -0.17 11.08 23.65
N LEU A 114 -0.04 10.21 22.65
CA LEU A 114 0.65 10.52 21.40
C LEU A 114 -0.05 11.65 20.64
N ALA A 115 -1.37 11.52 20.41
CA ALA A 115 -2.14 12.51 19.67
C ALA A 115 -2.13 13.88 20.35
N SER A 116 -2.23 13.93 21.68
CA SER A 116 -2.15 15.18 22.44
C SER A 116 -0.76 15.82 22.35
N SER A 117 0.30 15.00 22.31
CA SER A 117 1.68 15.50 22.18
C SER A 117 1.90 16.10 20.79
N LEU A 118 1.45 15.42 19.74
CA LEU A 118 1.49 15.93 18.36
C LEU A 118 0.69 17.22 18.20
N PHE A 119 -0.49 17.28 18.81
CA PHE A 119 -1.33 18.46 18.80
C PHE A 119 -0.64 19.66 19.48
N LYS A 120 0.00 19.44 20.63
CA LYS A 120 0.73 20.48 21.36
C LYS A 120 1.98 20.97 20.64
N SER A 121 2.71 20.06 19.97
CA SER A 121 3.93 20.40 19.21
C SER A 121 3.64 20.97 17.82
N ASN A 122 2.37 21.07 17.42
CA ASN A 122 1.95 21.44 16.07
C ASN A 122 2.61 20.59 14.97
N GLN A 123 2.89 19.32 15.27
CA GLN A 123 3.47 18.38 14.33
C GLN A 123 2.38 17.62 13.59
N ARG A 124 2.55 17.52 12.27
CA ARG A 124 1.63 16.82 11.38
C ARG A 124 2.03 15.33 11.27
N PRO A 125 1.09 14.36 11.27
CA PRO A 125 1.42 12.93 11.23
C PRO A 125 2.14 12.48 9.95
N GLU A 126 1.84 13.09 8.80
CA GLU A 126 2.48 12.80 7.53
C GLU A 126 3.98 13.14 7.51
N ASN A 127 4.44 14.03 8.39
CA ASN A 127 5.85 14.40 8.48
C ASN A 127 6.74 13.25 8.97
N PHE A 128 6.15 12.18 9.53
CA PHE A 128 6.88 10.95 9.85
C PHE A 128 7.31 10.17 8.60
N ILE A 129 6.72 10.46 7.43
CA ILE A 129 7.15 9.90 6.15
C ILE A 129 8.13 10.88 5.51
N LEU A 130 9.40 10.49 5.44
CA LEU A 130 10.48 11.34 4.93
C LEU A 130 10.41 11.45 3.40
N GLU A 131 10.31 12.67 2.89
CA GLU A 131 10.44 12.98 1.46
C GLU A 131 11.86 13.44 1.10
N ALA A 132 12.55 14.07 2.06
CA ALA A 132 13.91 14.55 1.92
C ALA A 132 14.74 14.07 3.11
N LEU A 133 15.93 13.54 2.81
CA LEU A 133 16.86 13.05 3.81
C LEU A 133 18.04 14.03 3.92
N GLN A 134 18.28 14.54 5.13
CA GLN A 134 19.39 15.45 5.38
C GLN A 134 20.72 14.69 5.42
N ILE A 135 21.74 15.24 4.78
CA ILE A 135 23.09 14.67 4.77
C ILE A 135 23.96 15.48 5.73
N LEU A 136 24.66 14.80 6.64
CA LEU A 136 25.57 15.48 7.56
C LEU A 136 26.69 16.19 6.80
N PRO A 137 27.18 17.34 7.31
CA PRO A 137 28.37 18.00 6.79
C PRO A 137 29.58 17.05 6.75
N PRO A 138 30.51 17.20 5.78
CA PRO A 138 31.71 16.36 5.65
C PRO A 138 32.56 16.30 6.93
N ASP A 139 32.61 17.38 7.70
CA ASP A 139 33.39 17.46 8.94
C ASP A 139 32.91 16.45 10.01
N LEU A 140 31.62 16.11 10.00
CA LEU A 140 31.03 15.09 10.88
C LEU A 140 31.15 13.67 10.32
N ARG A 141 31.67 13.52 9.10
CA ARG A 141 31.86 12.23 8.41
C ARG A 141 33.22 12.19 7.68
N PRO A 142 34.33 12.37 8.40
CA PRO A 142 35.64 12.51 7.79
C PRO A 142 36.05 11.25 7.02
N MET A 143 36.77 11.46 5.93
CA MET A 143 37.52 10.42 5.22
C MET A 143 39.00 10.71 5.41
N ILE A 144 39.75 9.73 5.91
CA ILE A 144 41.16 9.89 6.23
C ILE A 144 41.97 9.21 5.13
N GLN A 145 42.87 9.96 4.49
CA GLN A 145 43.84 9.38 3.58
C GLN A 145 44.91 8.64 4.38
N LEU A 146 45.19 7.40 3.97
CA LEU A 146 46.24 6.56 4.52
C LEU A 146 47.46 6.54 3.59
N ASP A 147 48.61 6.14 4.13
CA ASP A 147 49.83 5.95 3.35
C ASP A 147 49.60 4.97 2.19
N GLY A 148 50.20 5.28 1.03
CA GLY A 148 50.04 4.47 -0.18
C GLY A 148 48.75 4.73 -0.98
N GLY A 149 48.09 5.87 -0.78
CA GLY A 149 46.96 6.32 -1.61
C GLY A 149 45.62 5.65 -1.29
N ARG A 150 45.53 4.94 -0.16
CA ARG A 150 44.27 4.36 0.33
C ARG A 150 43.47 5.39 1.12
N TYR A 151 42.17 5.19 1.23
CA TYR A 151 41.28 6.04 2.03
C TYR A 151 40.53 5.17 3.04
N ALA A 152 40.57 5.55 4.31
CA ALA A 152 39.65 5.06 5.32
C ALA A 152 38.40 5.94 5.31
N SER A 153 37.24 5.31 5.20
CA SER A 153 35.94 5.98 5.23
C SER A 153 35.20 5.60 6.49
N SER A 154 34.48 6.55 7.09
CA SER A 154 33.45 6.24 8.09
C SER A 154 32.36 5.34 7.47
N ASP A 155 31.83 4.39 8.27
CA ASP A 155 30.68 3.54 7.91
C ASP A 155 29.47 4.36 7.45
N LEU A 156 29.31 5.57 8.01
CA LEU A 156 28.22 6.47 7.66
C LEU A 156 28.26 6.90 6.18
N ASN A 157 29.45 7.12 5.62
CA ASN A 157 29.61 7.48 4.21
C ASN A 157 29.19 6.32 3.30
N ASP A 158 29.42 5.06 3.71
CA ASP A 158 28.98 3.89 2.96
C ASP A 158 27.46 3.73 2.99
N LEU A 159 26.83 4.00 4.15
CA LEU A 159 25.37 4.00 4.29
C LEU A 159 24.71 5.10 3.44
N TYR A 160 25.25 6.33 3.47
CA TYR A 160 24.77 7.41 2.59
C TYR A 160 24.92 7.04 1.10
N ARG A 161 26.06 6.48 0.71
CA ARG A 161 26.30 6.05 -0.68
C ARG A 161 25.28 5.00 -1.11
N ARG A 162 24.92 4.06 -0.22
CA ARG A 162 23.89 3.05 -0.49
C ARG A 162 22.54 3.69 -0.74
N VAL A 163 22.10 4.61 0.12
CA VAL A 163 20.82 5.33 -0.05
C VAL A 163 20.80 6.10 -1.37
N ILE A 164 21.86 6.87 -1.67
CA ILE A 164 21.98 7.66 -2.90
C ILE A 164 21.91 6.76 -4.15
N ASN A 165 22.64 5.65 -4.14
CA ASN A 165 22.66 4.71 -5.27
C ASN A 165 21.29 4.07 -5.50
N ARG A 166 20.58 3.68 -4.43
CA ARG A 166 19.22 3.14 -4.52
C ARG A 166 18.22 4.17 -5.04
N ASN A 167 18.30 5.41 -4.55
CA ASN A 167 17.43 6.49 -5.02
C ASN A 167 17.66 6.82 -6.51
N ASN A 168 18.92 6.93 -6.92
CA ASN A 168 19.27 7.17 -8.32
C ASN A 168 18.84 6.03 -9.24
N ARG A 169 18.99 4.78 -8.78
CA ARG A 169 18.52 3.59 -9.50
C ARG A 169 17.00 3.56 -9.62
N LEU A 170 16.27 3.85 -8.54
CA LEU A 170 14.81 3.93 -8.57
C LEU A 170 14.35 4.98 -9.58
N ARG A 171 14.94 6.19 -9.55
CA ARG A 171 14.63 7.24 -10.53
C ARG A 171 14.84 6.77 -11.98
N LYS A 172 15.99 6.16 -12.26
CA LYS A 172 16.28 5.63 -13.61
C LYS A 172 15.30 4.54 -14.04
N LEU A 173 14.90 3.65 -13.13
CA LEU A 173 13.90 2.61 -13.43
C LEU A 173 12.53 3.22 -13.74
N MET A 174 12.14 4.30 -13.04
CA MET A 174 10.89 5.03 -13.33
C MET A 174 10.95 5.70 -14.70
N GLU A 175 12.06 6.36 -15.04
CA GLU A 175 12.26 7.00 -16.35
C GLU A 175 12.20 6.00 -17.51
N LEU A 176 12.70 4.78 -17.29
CA LEU A 176 12.66 3.69 -18.29
C LEU A 176 11.31 2.95 -18.35
N GLY A 177 10.33 3.32 -17.52
CA GLY A 177 9.03 2.64 -17.46
C GLY A 177 9.15 1.19 -17.01
N ALA A 178 10.06 0.88 -16.07
CA ALA A 178 10.24 -0.47 -15.58
C ALA A 178 8.94 -1.03 -14.95
N PRO A 179 8.67 -2.35 -15.04
CA PRO A 179 7.49 -2.96 -14.45
C PRO A 179 7.32 -2.69 -12.94
N ASP A 180 6.07 -2.63 -12.49
CA ASP A 180 5.70 -2.32 -11.09
C ASP A 180 6.40 -3.23 -10.06
N VAL A 181 6.60 -4.51 -10.38
CA VAL A 181 7.27 -5.45 -9.47
C VAL A 181 8.71 -5.01 -9.20
N ILE A 182 9.42 -4.54 -10.23
CA ILE A 182 10.80 -4.07 -10.11
C ILE A 182 10.83 -2.75 -9.32
N LEU A 183 9.90 -1.83 -9.61
CA LEU A 183 9.78 -0.56 -8.88
C LEU A 183 9.46 -0.78 -7.40
N LYS A 184 8.52 -1.68 -7.08
CA LYS A 184 8.17 -2.05 -5.70
C LYS A 184 9.38 -2.62 -4.96
N ASN A 185 10.16 -3.50 -5.60
CA ASN A 185 11.36 -4.06 -4.99
C ASN A 185 12.42 -2.97 -4.75
N GLU A 186 12.64 -2.06 -5.70
CA GLU A 186 13.62 -0.98 -5.50
C GLU A 186 13.16 0.03 -4.43
N LYS A 187 11.86 0.33 -4.34
CA LYS A 187 11.27 1.11 -3.22
C LYS A 187 11.53 0.41 -1.88
N ARG A 188 11.36 -0.92 -1.78
CA ARG A 188 11.69 -1.70 -0.57
C ARG A 188 13.17 -1.61 -0.22
N MET A 189 14.06 -1.79 -1.20
CA MET A 189 15.51 -1.70 -0.98
C MET A 189 15.96 -0.30 -0.56
N LEU A 190 15.33 0.75 -1.09
CA LEU A 190 15.58 2.12 -0.66
C LEU A 190 15.13 2.33 0.79
N GLN A 191 13.95 1.83 1.16
CA GLN A 191 13.46 1.88 2.55
C GLN A 191 14.45 1.19 3.50
N GLU A 192 14.92 -0.01 3.15
CA GLU A 192 15.91 -0.74 3.95
C GLU A 192 17.23 0.02 4.08
N ALA A 193 17.69 0.68 3.01
CA ALA A 193 18.91 1.49 3.07
C ALA A 193 18.75 2.70 4.00
N VAL A 194 17.59 3.35 4.00
CA VAL A 194 17.29 4.47 4.92
C VAL A 194 17.15 3.98 6.35
N ASP A 195 16.49 2.83 6.57
CA ASP A 195 16.35 2.23 7.90
C ASP A 195 17.73 1.91 8.51
N MET A 196 18.65 1.34 7.70
CA MET A 196 20.03 1.07 8.11
C MET A 196 20.80 2.35 8.44
N LEU A 197 20.61 3.43 7.66
CA LEU A 197 21.26 4.71 7.92
C LEU A 197 20.81 5.31 9.26
N LEU A 198 19.51 5.28 9.56
CA LEU A 198 18.95 5.96 10.72
C LEU A 198 19.12 5.18 12.03
N ASN A 199 18.96 3.86 11.98
CA ASN A 199 18.95 3.03 13.20
C ASN A 199 20.22 2.20 13.37
N GLY A 200 21.10 2.16 12.37
CA GLY A 200 22.32 1.34 12.38
C GLY A 200 22.06 -0.18 12.31
N ASP A 201 20.81 -0.62 12.31
CA ASP A 201 20.42 -2.02 12.36
C ASP A 201 19.58 -2.38 11.14
N VAL A 202 19.97 -3.46 10.46
CA VAL A 202 19.09 -4.13 9.50
C VAL A 202 17.97 -4.72 10.34
N ARG A 203 16.70 -4.56 9.95
CA ARG A 203 15.59 -5.29 10.59
C ARG A 203 15.89 -6.79 10.59
N SER A 204 16.55 -7.28 11.63
CA SER A 204 16.58 -8.68 12.00
C SER A 204 15.18 -8.96 12.50
N ASN A 205 14.40 -9.68 11.70
CA ASN A 205 13.00 -10.04 11.93
C ASN A 205 12.65 -10.09 13.44
N ARG A 206 11.88 -9.10 13.89
CA ARG A 206 11.05 -9.17 15.10
C ARG A 206 9.61 -8.96 14.69
#